data_AF-A0A7S2YPA7-F1
#
_entry.id   AF-A0A7S2YPA7-F1
#
_cell.length_a   1.000
_cell.length_b   1.000
_cell.length_c   1.000
_cell.angle_alpha   90.00
_cell.angle_beta   90.00
_cell.angle_gamma   90.00
#
_symmetry.space_group_name_H-M   'P 1'
#
loop_
_entity.id
_entity.type
_entity.pdbx_description
1 polymer ?
#
loop_
_entity_poly.entity_id
_entity_poly.type
_entity_poly.pdbx_seq_one_letter_code
_entity_poly.pdbx_strand_id
1 'polypeptide(L)'
;NDRVFGQGPFILSDIPTSCALRSNQASQDSQKRGVVVGIDEAGRGSVLGPMIYGAAYWQRPEEDGKTVFADSKQLTEDRRSFLWKNHILADDNVGFAVRVLTASEISRNMNQTTPYNLNQM
;
A
#
# COMPACT_ATOMS: atom_id res chain seq x y z
N ASN A 1 16.48 -9.60 -21.72
CA ASN A 1 15.37 -9.87 -20.78
C ASN A 1 15.83 -9.50 -19.39
N ASP A 2 16.07 -8.20 -19.18
CA ASP A 2 16.61 -7.72 -17.91
C ASP A 2 15.43 -7.48 -16.98
N ARG A 3 15.33 -8.34 -15.97
CA ARG A 3 14.29 -8.26 -14.95
C ARG A 3 14.44 -6.92 -14.22
N VAL A 4 13.53 -5.99 -14.50
CA VAL A 4 13.37 -4.69 -13.83
C VAL A 4 12.75 -4.92 -12.44
N PHE A 5 13.38 -5.75 -11.62
CA PHE A 5 13.06 -5.82 -10.19
C PHE A 5 14.16 -5.08 -9.47
N GLY A 6 13.92 -3.83 -9.14
CA GLY A 6 14.80 -3.19 -8.17
C GLY A 6 14.71 -3.91 -6.84
N GLN A 7 15.84 -3.88 -6.13
CA GLN A 7 16.06 -4.59 -4.88
C GLN A 7 15.56 -3.81 -3.67
N GLY A 8 14.79 -2.74 -3.90
CA GLY A 8 14.20 -1.95 -2.84
C GLY A 8 13.29 -2.79 -1.93
N PRO A 9 13.26 -2.50 -0.62
CA PRO A 9 12.44 -3.24 0.32
C PRO A 9 10.97 -3.35 -0.12
N PHE A 10 10.44 -4.56 0.01
CA PHE A 10 9.01 -4.82 -0.06
C PHE A 10 8.56 -5.38 1.29
N ILE A 11 7.71 -4.62 1.97
CA ILE A 11 7.18 -4.96 3.29
C ILE A 11 5.71 -5.32 3.09
N LEU A 12 5.30 -6.48 3.58
CA LEU A 12 3.94 -6.98 3.45
C LEU A 12 3.47 -7.45 4.82
N SER A 13 2.26 -7.04 5.22
CA SER A 13 1.60 -7.57 6.41
C SER A 13 1.08 -8.98 6.16
N ASP A 14 0.67 -9.68 7.23
CA ASP A 14 -0.19 -10.83 7.08
C ASP A 14 -1.52 -10.44 6.42
N ILE A 15 -2.16 -11.41 5.77
CA ILE A 15 -3.46 -11.22 5.12
C ILE A 15 -4.54 -11.29 6.20
N PRO A 16 -5.37 -10.22 6.38
CA PRO A 16 -6.50 -10.26 7.30
C PRO A 16 -7.41 -11.45 7.06
N THR A 17 -7.84 -12.12 8.12
CA THR A 17 -8.74 -13.29 8.00
C THR A 17 -10.05 -12.91 7.31
N SER A 18 -10.54 -11.69 7.52
CA SER A 18 -11.71 -11.12 6.85
C SER A 18 -11.55 -11.01 5.33
N CYS A 19 -10.30 -10.87 4.84
CA CYS A 19 -9.98 -10.87 3.42
C CYS A 19 -9.67 -12.27 2.85
N ALA A 20 -9.39 -13.26 3.71
CA ALA A 20 -8.83 -14.56 3.33
C ALA A 20 -9.86 -15.62 2.89
N LEU A 21 -11.11 -15.24 2.55
CA LEU A 21 -12.19 -16.19 2.25
C LEU A 21 -11.82 -17.24 1.18
N ARG A 22 -11.54 -18.46 1.65
CA ARG A 22 -11.33 -19.65 0.81
C ARG A 22 -12.67 -20.15 0.27
N SER A 23 -12.72 -20.36 -1.04
CA SER A 23 -13.88 -20.73 -1.86
C SER A 23 -14.60 -22.05 -1.53
N ASN A 24 -14.29 -22.74 -0.43
CA ASN A 24 -14.67 -24.15 -0.28
C ASN A 24 -15.86 -24.44 0.64
N GLN A 25 -16.55 -23.42 1.17
CA GLN A 25 -17.88 -23.59 1.76
C GLN A 25 -18.81 -22.46 1.30
N ALA A 26 -19.27 -22.59 0.05
CA ALA A 26 -20.38 -21.80 -0.47
C ALA A 26 -21.69 -22.30 0.16
N SER A 27 -21.95 -21.93 1.41
CA SER A 27 -23.31 -21.89 1.94
C SER A 27 -23.97 -20.62 1.39
N GLN A 28 -25.08 -20.79 0.68
CA GLN A 28 -25.70 -19.86 -0.28
C GLN A 28 -26.12 -18.45 0.22
N ASP A 29 -25.82 -18.03 1.46
CA ASP A 29 -26.27 -16.72 1.99
C ASP A 29 -25.18 -15.85 2.64
N SER A 30 -23.91 -16.29 2.63
CA SER A 30 -22.81 -15.43 3.10
C SER A 30 -22.33 -14.53 1.97
N GLN A 31 -22.86 -13.31 1.87
CA GLN A 31 -22.41 -12.31 0.89
C GLN A 31 -20.88 -12.24 0.85
N LYS A 32 -20.31 -12.70 -0.26
CA LYS A 32 -18.87 -12.63 -0.54
C LYS A 32 -18.49 -11.17 -0.70
N ARG A 33 -18.18 -10.48 0.40
CA ARG A 33 -17.75 -9.08 0.36
C ARG A 33 -16.39 -9.01 -0.32
N GLY A 34 -16.29 -8.15 -1.33
CA GLY A 34 -15.03 -7.91 -2.03
C GLY A 34 -13.99 -7.28 -1.10
N VAL A 35 -12.74 -7.28 -1.53
CA VAL A 35 -11.66 -6.53 -0.88
C VAL A 35 -11.57 -5.15 -1.51
N VAL A 36 -11.36 -4.12 -0.68
CA VAL A 36 -11.05 -2.76 -1.11
C VAL A 36 -9.57 -2.52 -0.87
N VAL A 37 -8.90 -1.83 -1.80
CA VAL A 37 -7.50 -1.43 -1.67
C VAL A 37 -7.36 0.05 -1.99
N GLY A 38 -6.66 0.78 -1.13
CA GLY A 38 -6.17 2.12 -1.38
C GLY A 38 -4.67 2.08 -1.65
N ILE A 39 -4.22 2.81 -2.68
CA ILE A 39 -2.80 2.91 -3.07
C ILE A 39 -2.43 4.39 -3.13
N ASP A 40 -1.27 4.74 -2.57
CA ASP A 40 -0.76 6.10 -2.59
C ASP A 40 0.78 6.10 -2.60
N GLU A 41 1.38 7.24 -2.95
CA GLU A 41 2.82 7.42 -2.99
C GLU A 41 3.35 8.61 -2.18
N ALA A 42 4.60 8.53 -1.75
CA ALA A 42 5.32 9.62 -1.10
C ALA A 42 6.75 9.73 -1.64
N GLY A 43 7.26 10.95 -1.74
CA GLY A 43 8.65 11.21 -2.15
C GLY A 43 8.88 11.45 -3.64
N ARG A 44 7.83 11.42 -4.47
CA ARG A 44 7.91 11.61 -5.94
C ARG A 44 8.70 12.84 -6.41
N GLY A 45 8.55 13.97 -5.73
CA GLY A 45 9.21 15.24 -6.10
C GLY A 45 10.54 15.50 -5.40
N SER A 46 10.99 14.59 -4.52
CA SER A 46 12.23 14.78 -3.77
C SER A 46 13.44 14.39 -4.61
N VAL A 47 14.48 15.22 -4.60
CA VAL A 47 15.75 14.93 -5.29
C VAL A 47 16.58 13.91 -4.52
N LEU A 48 16.45 13.90 -3.19
CA LEU A 48 17.15 12.99 -2.29
C LEU A 48 16.17 12.05 -1.61
N GLY A 49 16.65 10.83 -1.33
CA GLY A 49 15.87 9.82 -0.65
C GLY A 49 15.07 8.91 -1.59
N PRO A 50 14.38 7.91 -1.03
CA PRO A 50 13.56 6.99 -1.80
C PRO A 50 12.19 7.59 -2.15
N MET A 51 11.56 7.01 -3.17
CA MET A 51 10.12 7.14 -3.39
C MET A 51 9.44 5.89 -2.84
N ILE A 52 8.30 6.04 -2.17
CA ILE A 52 7.61 4.93 -1.51
C ILE A 52 6.20 4.83 -2.08
N TYR A 53 5.79 3.63 -2.44
CA TYR A 53 4.40 3.27 -2.67
C TYR A 53 3.86 2.52 -1.46
N GLY A 54 2.73 2.96 -0.93
CA GLY A 54 2.00 2.29 0.12
C GLY A 54 0.65 1.81 -0.38
N ALA A 55 0.23 0.63 0.07
CA ALA A 55 -1.11 0.12 -0.13
C ALA A 55 -1.70 -0.33 1.21
N ALA A 56 -2.97 -0.05 1.42
CA ALA A 56 -3.76 -0.59 2.53
C ALA A 56 -5.00 -1.27 1.97
N TYR A 57 -5.37 -2.43 2.51
CA TYR A 57 -6.48 -3.22 2.01
C TYR A 57 -7.28 -3.86 3.15
N TRP A 58 -8.59 -3.98 2.95
CA TRP A 58 -9.54 -4.49 3.94
C TRP A 58 -10.77 -5.07 3.26
N GLN A 59 -11.58 -5.85 3.98
CA GLN A 59 -12.86 -6.34 3.47
C GLN A 59 -13.83 -5.18 3.33
N ARG A 60 -14.57 -5.12 2.21
CA ARG A 60 -15.58 -4.08 1.98
C ARG A 60 -16.60 -4.04 3.14
N PRO A 61 -16.80 -2.89 3.80
CA PRO A 61 -17.80 -2.75 4.86
C PRO A 61 -19.23 -2.77 4.29
N GLU A 62 -20.23 -3.00 5.14
CA GLU A 62 -21.66 -2.96 4.76
C GLU A 62 -22.17 -1.54 4.52
N GLU A 63 -21.64 -0.59 5.30
CA GLU A 63 -21.97 0.82 5.23
C GLU A 63 -20.69 1.64 5.07
N ASP A 64 -20.80 2.78 4.38
CA ASP A 64 -19.70 3.73 4.23
C ASP A 64 -19.42 4.40 5.59
N GLY A 65 -18.52 3.79 6.36
CA GLY A 65 -18.06 4.33 7.64
C GLY A 65 -17.23 5.60 7.43
N LYS A 66 -17.42 6.60 8.30
CA LYS A 66 -16.49 7.74 8.39
C LYS A 66 -15.14 7.22 8.86
N THR A 67 -14.18 7.18 7.94
CA THR A 67 -12.81 6.81 8.25
C THR A 67 -12.15 7.89 9.13
N VAL A 68 -11.39 7.46 10.14
CA VAL A 68 -10.58 8.33 11.01
C VAL A 68 -9.40 8.95 10.25
N PHE A 69 -9.10 8.44 9.05
CA PHE A 69 -8.08 8.95 8.15
C PHE A 69 -8.63 10.16 7.39
N ALA A 70 -8.32 11.36 7.90
CA ALA A 70 -8.54 12.64 7.21
C ALA A 70 -7.41 12.93 6.19
N ASP A 71 -7.58 13.98 5.38
CA ASP A 71 -6.56 14.43 4.41
C ASP A 71 -5.18 14.60 5.08
N SER A 72 -4.22 13.77 4.65
CA SER A 72 -2.88 13.65 5.25
C SER A 72 -2.06 14.94 5.20
N LYS A 73 -2.49 15.90 4.37
CA LYS A 73 -1.89 17.23 4.19
C LYS A 73 -2.00 18.13 5.43
N GLN A 74 -2.90 17.83 6.36
CA GLN A 74 -3.06 18.60 7.60
C GLN A 74 -2.56 17.87 8.86
N LEU A 75 -2.05 16.64 8.72
CA LEU A 75 -1.61 15.83 9.86
C LEU A 75 -0.16 16.12 10.23
N THR A 76 0.11 16.28 11.53
CA THR A 76 1.47 16.31 12.08
C THR A 76 2.13 14.93 11.98
N GLU A 77 3.46 14.88 12.00
CA GLU A 77 4.23 13.63 12.03
C GLU A 77 3.79 12.71 13.18
N ASP A 78 3.61 13.27 14.38
CA ASP A 78 3.13 12.55 15.56
C ASP A 78 1.74 11.94 15.32
N ARG A 79 0.83 12.69 14.68
CA ARG A 79 -0.51 12.18 14.40
C ARG A 79 -0.49 11.06 13.37
N ARG A 80 0.37 11.14 12.35
CA ARG A 80 0.56 10.04 11.38
C ARG A 80 1.11 8.79 12.06
N SER A 81 2.12 8.95 12.90
CA SER A 81 2.69 7.85 13.69
C SER A 81 1.67 7.21 14.63
N PHE A 82 0.83 8.03 15.27
CA PHE A 82 -0.27 7.55 16.09
C PHE A 82 -1.28 6.74 15.28
N LEU A 83 -1.72 7.25 14.11
CA LEU A 83 -2.68 6.55 13.26
C LEU A 83 -2.11 5.22 12.73
N TRP A 84 -0.86 5.23 12.29
CA TRP A 84 -0.16 4.03 11.84
C TRP A 84 -0.14 2.94 12.92
N LYS A 85 0.30 3.28 14.13
CA LYS A 85 0.42 2.31 15.23
C LYS A 85 -0.93 1.79 15.71
N ASN A 86 -1.93 2.67 15.86
CA ASN A 86 -3.18 2.32 16.54
C ASN A 86 -4.31 1.86 15.59
N HIS A 87 -4.24 2.18 14.30
CA HIS A 87 -5.32 1.88 13.34
C HIS A 87 -4.88 1.05 12.14
N ILE A 88 -3.58 0.90 11.88
CA ILE A 88 -3.08 -0.01 10.83
C ILE A 88 -2.38 -1.21 11.45
N LEU A 89 -1.37 -0.98 12.30
CA LEU A 89 -0.61 -2.09 12.90
C LEU A 89 -1.38 -2.88 13.96
N ALA A 90 -2.33 -2.25 14.64
CA ALA A 90 -3.11 -2.87 15.71
C ALA A 90 -4.47 -3.42 15.25
N ASP A 91 -4.85 -3.23 13.98
CA ASP A 91 -6.13 -3.70 13.44
C ASP A 91 -5.92 -4.93 12.56
N ASP A 92 -6.34 -6.10 13.06
CA ASP A 92 -6.23 -7.38 12.36
C ASP A 92 -7.10 -7.47 11.09
N ASN A 93 -7.98 -6.48 10.85
CA ASN A 93 -8.83 -6.42 9.66
C ASN A 93 -8.22 -5.61 8.51
N VAL A 94 -7.10 -4.94 8.75
CA VAL A 94 -6.42 -4.11 7.75
C VAL A 94 -5.06 -4.72 7.43
N GLY A 95 -4.86 -5.03 6.16
CA GLY A 95 -3.56 -5.41 5.63
C GLY A 95 -2.88 -4.23 4.96
N PHE A 96 -1.56 -4.26 4.86
CA PHE A 96 -0.79 -3.26 4.14
C PHE A 96 0.36 -3.87 3.35
N ALA A 97 0.80 -3.15 2.33
CA ALA A 97 2.02 -3.42 1.59
C ALA A 97 2.77 -2.11 1.34
N VAL A 98 4.10 -2.15 1.41
CA VAL A 98 4.96 -1.00 1.16
C VAL A 98 6.06 -1.41 0.20
N ARG A 99 6.22 -0.66 -0.88
CA ARG A 99 7.32 -0.80 -1.84
C ARG A 99 8.19 0.45 -1.78
N VAL A 100 9.46 0.27 -1.45
CA VAL A 100 10.43 1.35 -1.41
C VAL A 100 11.28 1.33 -2.68
N LEU A 101 11.17 2.36 -3.51
CA LEU A 101 12.03 2.58 -4.66
C LEU A 101 13.24 3.41 -4.22
N THR A 102 14.41 2.79 -4.15
CA THR A 102 15.63 3.50 -3.73
C THR A 102 16.03 4.56 -4.76
N ALA A 103 16.71 5.62 -4.33
CA ALA A 103 17.24 6.63 -5.25
C ALA A 103 18.13 6.02 -6.36
N SER A 104 18.89 4.97 -6.03
CA SER A 104 19.71 4.24 -6.99
C SER A 104 18.87 3.45 -8.00
N GLU A 105 17.74 2.87 -7.58
CA GLU A 105 16.80 2.17 -8.46
C GLU A 105 16.16 3.15 -9.44
N ILE A 106 15.67 4.29 -8.94
CA ILE A 106 15.11 5.37 -9.77
C ILE A 106 16.15 5.87 -10.78
N SER A 107 17.37 6.18 -10.32
CA SER A 107 18.44 6.69 -11.18
C SER A 107 18.84 5.68 -12.24
N ARG A 108 18.99 4.40 -11.87
CA ARG A 108 19.33 3.33 -12.82
C ARG A 108 18.23 3.14 -13.87
N ASN A 109 16.98 3.19 -13.45
CA ASN A 109 15.84 2.95 -14.33
C ASN A 109 15.58 4.10 -15.30
N MET A 110 15.75 5.36 -14.88
CA MET A 110 15.59 6.53 -15.76
C MET A 110 16.74 6.76 -16.75
N ASN A 111 17.94 6.22 -16.46
CA ASN A 111 19.12 6.38 -17.31
C ASN A 111 19.42 5.13 -18.17
N GLN A 112 18.41 4.29 -18.43
CA GLN A 112 18.55 3.15 -19.34
C GLN A 112 18.60 3.60 -20.80
N THR A 113 19.17 2.77 -21.67
CA THR A 113 19.19 3.00 -23.13
C THR A 113 17.78 3.07 -23.72
N THR A 114 16.87 2.21 -23.24
CA THR A 114 15.45 2.30 -23.55
C THR A 114 14.79 3.25 -22.56
N PRO A 115 14.15 4.35 -23.01
CA PRO A 115 13.54 5.30 -22.11
C PRO A 115 12.48 4.66 -21.20
N TYR A 116 12.63 4.85 -19.89
CA TYR A 116 11.68 4.41 -18.87
C TYR A 116 11.55 5.50 -17.81
N ASN A 117 10.43 6.23 -17.86
CA ASN A 117 10.21 7.42 -17.06
C ASN A 117 9.57 7.11 -15.71
N LEU A 118 9.58 8.09 -14.80
CA LEU A 118 9.08 7.93 -13.44
C LEU A 118 7.58 7.55 -13.35
N ASN A 119 6.76 7.91 -14.34
CA ASN A 119 5.34 7.50 -14.36
C ASN A 119 5.16 6.02 -14.75
N GLN A 120 6.17 5.42 -15.36
CA GLN A 120 6.13 4.02 -15.80
C GLN A 120 6.72 3.06 -14.75
N MET A 121 7.50 3.59 -13.80
CA MET A 121 8.02 2.86 -12.63
C MET A 121 6.90 2.40 -11.72
#